data_AF-A5AQ27-F1
#
_entry.id   AF-A5AQ27-F1
#
_cell.length_a   1.000
_cell.length_b   1.000
_cell.length_c   1.000
_cell.angle_alpha   90.00
_cell.angle_beta   90.00
_cell.angle_gamma   90.00
#
_symmetry.space_group_name_H-M   'P 1'
#
loop_
_entity.id
_entity.type
_entity.pdbx_description
1 polymer ?
#
loop_
_entity_poly.entity_id
_entity_poly.type
_entity_poly.pdbx_seq_one_letter_code
_entity_poly.pdbx_strand_id
1 'polypeptide(L)'
;MAASCKGEEGDRLLQASVAWDAWQNIKCQYMDVVLFFKAGKFYELYELDAEIDRRELDSKMIFSSVKKCRQVSISESGIDEAVQKLIARGYKVGRME
;
A
#
# COMPACT_ATOMS: atom_id res chain seq x y z
N MET A 1 14.55 10.75 26.58
CA MET A 1 14.53 9.89 25.37
C MET A 1 13.88 8.56 25.74
N ALA A 2 13.06 7.99 24.85
CA ALA A 2 12.23 6.78 25.02
C ALA A 2 10.86 6.97 25.71
N ALA A 3 9.97 7.71 25.05
CA ALA A 3 8.53 7.52 25.15
C ALA A 3 7.96 7.70 23.73
N SER A 4 6.97 6.90 23.33
CA SER A 4 6.33 6.90 22.00
C SER A 4 6.92 6.01 20.90
N CYS A 5 7.06 4.69 21.14
CA CYS A 5 7.16 3.72 20.03
C CYS A 5 6.04 2.66 20.07
N LYS A 6 5.42 2.38 21.22
CA LYS A 6 4.39 1.33 21.34
C LYS A 6 3.00 1.73 20.81
N GLY A 7 2.68 3.03 20.76
CA GLY A 7 1.39 3.52 20.27
C GLY A 7 1.31 3.57 18.74
N GLU A 8 2.39 4.01 18.09
CA GLU A 8 2.42 4.20 16.63
C GLU A 8 2.35 2.87 15.85
N GLU A 9 2.95 1.79 16.38
CA GLU A 9 2.89 0.46 15.76
C GLU A 9 1.47 -0.12 15.80
N GLY A 10 0.77 0.01 16.93
CA GLY A 10 -0.60 -0.47 17.09
C GLY A 10 -1.59 0.28 16.19
N ASP A 11 -1.46 1.60 16.10
CA ASP A 11 -2.25 2.45 15.22
C ASP A 11 -2.03 2.10 13.74
N ARG A 12 -0.77 1.89 13.34
CA ARG A 12 -0.44 1.43 11.99
C ARG A 12 -1.14 0.11 11.63
N LEU A 13 -1.11 -0.88 12.53
CA LEU A 13 -1.73 -2.19 12.27
C LEU A 13 -3.25 -2.07 12.10
N LEU A 14 -3.89 -1.19 12.88
CA LEU A 14 -5.31 -0.87 12.74
C LEU A 14 -5.60 -0.26 11.36
N GLN A 15 -4.83 0.75 10.96
CA GLN A 15 -5.00 1.41 9.67
C GLN A 15 -4.72 0.44 8.51
N ALA A 16 -3.71 -0.43 8.63
CA ALA A 16 -3.41 -1.46 7.64
C ALA A 16 -4.51 -2.53 7.51
N SER A 17 -5.28 -2.79 8.58
CA SER A 17 -6.47 -3.65 8.52
C SER A 17 -7.60 -2.95 7.79
N VAL A 18 -7.88 -1.68 8.11
CA VAL A 18 -8.90 -0.87 7.45
C VAL A 18 -8.61 -0.72 5.95
N ALA A 19 -7.35 -0.45 5.60
CA ALA A 19 -6.88 -0.37 4.22
C ALA A 19 -7.10 -1.67 3.44
N TRP A 20 -6.86 -2.83 4.08
CA TRP A 20 -7.13 -4.13 3.48
C TRP A 20 -8.62 -4.36 3.22
N ASP A 21 -9.47 -4.10 4.22
CA ASP A 21 -10.92 -4.24 4.07
C ASP A 21 -11.45 -3.31 2.96
N ALA A 22 -10.94 -2.08 2.90
CA ALA A 22 -11.27 -1.13 1.84
C ALA A 22 -10.85 -1.64 0.45
N TRP A 23 -9.62 -2.16 0.32
CA TRP A 23 -9.14 -2.74 -0.93
C TRP A 23 -10.05 -3.89 -1.39
N GLN A 24 -10.42 -4.81 -0.50
CA GLN A 24 -11.32 -5.92 -0.85
C GLN A 24 -12.67 -5.44 -1.39
N ASN A 25 -13.21 -4.37 -0.83
CA ASN A 25 -14.53 -3.85 -1.19
C ASN A 25 -14.54 -3.05 -2.50
N ILE A 26 -13.47 -2.29 -2.79
CA ILE A 26 -13.48 -1.37 -3.94
C ILE A 26 -12.71 -1.89 -5.14
N LYS A 27 -11.78 -2.85 -4.97
CA LYS A 27 -10.89 -3.24 -6.06
C LYS A 27 -11.63 -3.76 -7.28
N CYS A 28 -12.76 -4.47 -7.10
CA CYS A 28 -13.57 -4.97 -8.21
C CYS A 28 -14.16 -3.86 -9.10
N GLN A 29 -14.34 -2.64 -8.56
CA GLN A 29 -14.83 -1.48 -9.30
C GLN A 29 -13.69 -0.74 -10.02
N TYR A 30 -12.46 -0.90 -9.53
CA TYR A 30 -11.25 -0.20 -9.99
C TYR A 30 -10.13 -1.19 -10.35
N MET A 31 -10.49 -2.27 -11.06
CA MET A 31 -9.55 -3.34 -11.41
C MET A 31 -8.41 -2.86 -12.31
N ASP A 32 -8.65 -1.81 -13.11
CA ASP A 32 -7.69 -1.18 -14.02
C ASP A 32 -6.86 -0.06 -13.37
N VAL A 33 -7.04 0.19 -12.07
CA VAL A 33 -6.35 1.23 -11.31
C VAL A 33 -5.46 0.59 -10.24
N VAL A 34 -4.21 1.01 -10.16
CA VAL A 34 -3.30 0.66 -9.06
C VAL A 34 -3.64 1.52 -7.85
N LEU A 35 -4.05 0.88 -6.75
CA LEU A 35 -4.54 1.57 -5.56
C LEU A 35 -3.50 1.58 -4.45
N PHE A 36 -3.21 2.77 -3.94
CA PHE A 36 -2.36 3.02 -2.77
C PHE A 36 -3.23 3.44 -1.60
N PHE A 37 -3.19 2.69 -0.50
CA PHE A 37 -3.96 2.99 0.72
C PHE A 37 -3.06 3.54 1.81
N LYS A 38 -3.38 4.71 2.33
CA LYS A 38 -2.66 5.31 3.45
C LYS A 38 -2.84 4.47 4.72
N ALA A 39 -1.72 4.18 5.38
CA ALA A 39 -1.65 3.51 6.67
C ALA A 39 -0.52 4.14 7.50
N GLY A 40 -0.86 5.22 8.21
CA GLY A 40 0.06 6.04 8.97
C GLY A 40 1.08 6.73 8.07
N LYS A 41 2.36 6.49 8.34
CA LYS A 41 3.50 7.03 7.57
C LYS A 41 3.84 6.22 6.31
N PHE A 42 2.93 5.33 5.89
CA PHE A 42 3.12 4.42 4.77
C PHE A 42 1.90 4.39 3.86
N TYR A 43 2.12 3.93 2.63
CA TYR A 43 1.07 3.49 1.72
C TYR A 43 1.21 1.99 1.51
N GLU A 44 0.10 1.27 1.55
CA GLU A 44 0.05 -0.17 1.31
C GLU A 44 -0.65 -0.47 -0.01
N LEU A 45 -0.11 -1.46 -0.72
CA LEU A 45 -0.71 -2.08 -1.90
C LEU A 45 -0.88 -3.56 -1.62
N TYR A 46 -1.90 -4.18 -2.23
CA TYR A 46 -2.24 -5.58 -1.97
C TYR A 46 -2.43 -6.38 -3.25
N GLU A 47 -2.14 -7.67 -3.15
CA GLU A 47 -2.33 -8.68 -4.21
C GLU A 47 -1.85 -8.20 -5.58
N LEU A 48 -2.77 -8.00 -6.53
CA LEU A 48 -2.48 -7.60 -7.90
C LEU A 48 -1.74 -6.25 -7.97
N ASP A 49 -2.08 -5.31 -7.09
CA ASP A 49 -1.43 -3.99 -7.05
C ASP A 49 0.00 -4.11 -6.51
N ALA A 50 0.20 -4.97 -5.51
CA ALA A 50 1.52 -5.29 -4.98
C ALA A 50 2.40 -6.01 -6.01
N GLU A 51 1.83 -6.88 -6.84
CA GLU A 51 2.54 -7.55 -7.93
C GLU A 51 3.00 -6.58 -9.01
N ILE A 52 2.14 -5.62 -9.39
CA ILE A 52 2.48 -4.56 -10.34
C ILE A 52 3.64 -3.73 -9.79
N ASP A 53 3.53 -3.26 -8.55
CA ASP A 53 4.56 -2.41 -7.94
C ASP A 53 5.90 -3.14 -7.84
N ARG A 54 5.90 -4.41 -7.40
CA ARG A 54 7.10 -5.27 -7.42
C ARG A 54 7.67 -5.41 -8.83
N ARG A 55 6.84 -5.69 -9.85
CA ARG A 55 7.32 -5.95 -11.21
C ARG A 55 7.91 -4.70 -11.85
N GLU A 56 7.26 -3.56 -11.68
CA GLU A 56 7.58 -2.33 -12.40
C GLU A 56 8.65 -1.50 -11.67
N LEU A 57 8.67 -1.54 -10.34
CA LEU A 57 9.52 -0.69 -9.50
C LEU A 57 10.53 -1.48 -8.66
N ASP A 58 10.55 -2.81 -8.76
CA ASP A 58 11.38 -3.72 -7.95
C ASP A 58 11.14 -3.58 -6.44
N SER A 59 9.92 -3.15 -6.07
CA SER A 59 9.54 -3.00 -4.67
C SER A 59 9.58 -4.32 -3.92
N LYS A 60 9.98 -4.23 -2.63
CA LYS A 60 10.06 -5.38 -1.74
C LYS A 60 8.66 -5.91 -1.44
N MET A 61 8.35 -7.08 -1.99
CA MET A 61 7.15 -7.84 -1.66
C MET A 61 7.26 -8.45 -0.26
N ILE A 62 6.18 -8.31 0.50
CA ILE A 62 6.00 -8.83 1.85
C ILE A 62 4.78 -9.75 1.81
N PHE A 63 4.89 -10.89 2.50
CA PHE A 63 3.73 -11.73 2.75
C PHE A 63 3.20 -11.44 4.14
N SER A 64 1.98 -10.89 4.23
CA SER A 64 1.34 -10.63 5.51
C SER A 64 0.79 -11.92 6.08
N SER A 65 1.30 -12.37 7.23
CA SER A 65 0.78 -13.56 7.92
C SER A 65 -0.62 -13.33 8.51
N VAL A 66 -0.94 -12.09 8.88
CA VAL A 66 -2.23 -11.70 9.46
C VAL A 66 -3.32 -11.68 8.39
N LYS A 67 -3.06 -10.99 7.27
CA LYS A 67 -4.02 -10.86 6.15
C LYS A 67 -3.96 -12.04 5.18
N LYS A 68 -2.92 -12.87 5.28
CA LYS A 68 -2.61 -13.97 4.34
C LYS A 68 -2.57 -13.50 2.89
N CYS A 69 -1.98 -12.32 2.67
CA CYS A 69 -1.97 -11.65 1.38
C CYS A 69 -0.57 -11.20 0.99
N ARG A 70 -0.38 -10.98 -0.31
CA ARG A 70 0.80 -10.28 -0.85
C ARG A 70 0.63 -8.79 -0.67
N GLN A 71 1.69 -8.13 -0.23
CA GLN A 71 1.67 -6.72 0.13
C GLN A 71 2.99 -6.04 -0.24
N VAL A 72 2.90 -4.78 -0.66
CA VAL A 72 4.03 -3.84 -0.70
C VAL A 72 3.71 -2.67 0.24
N SER A 73 4.74 -2.13 0.89
CA SER A 73 4.63 -0.93 1.73
C SER A 73 5.67 0.09 1.29
N ILE A 74 5.21 1.30 1.00
CA ILE A 74 6.03 2.44 0.56
C ILE A 74 5.94 3.52 1.64
N SER A 75 7.05 4.18 1.97
CA SER A 75 7.00 5.32 2.88
C SER A 75 6.23 6.48 2.26
N GLU A 76 5.60 7.30 3.10
CA GLU A 76 4.92 8.52 2.64
C GLU A 76 5.86 9.48 1.88
N SER A 77 7.17 9.43 2.14
CA SER A 77 8.17 10.18 1.38
C SER A 77 8.47 9.63 -0.02
N GLY A 78 8.24 8.33 -0.26
CA GLY A 78 8.60 7.65 -1.52
C GLY A 78 7.43 7.47 -2.49
N ILE A 79 6.22 7.77 -2.04
CA ILE A 79 4.99 7.56 -2.82
C ILE A 79 4.93 8.40 -4.11
N ASP A 80 5.39 9.66 -4.08
CA ASP A 80 5.30 10.54 -5.25
C ASP A 80 6.15 10.00 -6.41
N GLU A 81 7.34 9.50 -6.10
CA GLU A 81 8.22 8.85 -7.07
C GLU A 81 7.59 7.56 -7.62
N ALA A 82 7.00 6.73 -6.76
CA ALA A 82 6.33 5.49 -7.16
C ALA A 82 5.15 5.76 -8.11
N VAL A 83 4.29 6.71 -7.74
CA VAL A 83 3.14 7.14 -8.54
C VAL A 83 3.60 7.69 -9.89
N GLN A 84 4.61 8.56 -9.92
CA GLN A 84 5.13 9.12 -11.17
C GLN A 84 5.67 8.02 -12.09
N LYS A 85 6.42 7.04 -11.57
CA LYS A 85 6.96 5.93 -12.37
C LYS A 85 5.85 5.05 -12.95
N LEU A 86 4.80 4.75 -12.18
CA LEU A 86 3.67 3.96 -12.67
C LEU A 86 2.87 4.71 -13.73
N ILE A 87 2.61 6.01 -13.53
CA ILE A 87 1.93 6.85 -14.54
C ILE A 87 2.77 6.91 -15.83
N ALA A 88 4.09 7.09 -15.73
CA ALA A 88 4.98 7.11 -16.89
C ALA A 88 4.99 5.79 -17.67
N ARG A 89 4.65 4.67 -17.01
CA ARG A 89 4.48 3.35 -17.63
C ARG A 89 3.06 3.10 -18.16
N GLY A 90 2.15 4.06 -18.02
CA GLY A 90 0.78 4.00 -18.55
C GLY A 90 -0.25 3.41 -17.58
N TYR A 91 0.09 3.21 -16.31
CA TYR A 91 -0.88 2.75 -15.30
C TYR A 91 -1.77 3.90 -14.83
N LYS A 92 -3.05 3.60 -14.58
CA LYS A 92 -3.92 4.48 -13.79
C LYS A 92 -3.62 4.26 -12.32
N VAL A 93 -3.52 5.33 -11.55
CA VAL A 93 -3.14 5.28 -10.14
C VAL A 93 -4.15 6.03 -9.29
N GLY A 94 -4.59 5.42 -8.18
CA GLY A 94 -5.45 6.03 -7.17
C GLY A 94 -4.76 6.04 -5.81
N ARG A 95 -4.82 7.18 -5.11
CA ARG A 95 -4.36 7.31 -3.72
C ARG A 95 -5.58 7.51 -2.83
N MET A 96 -5.66 6.70 -1.77
CA MET A 96 -6.70 6.73 -0.75
C MET A 96 -6.08 7.24 0.55
N GLU A 97 -6.63 8.31 1.10
CA GLU A 97 -6.18 9.00 2.32
C GLU A 97 -7.00 8.62 3.55
#